data_AF-A0A6I0ENL6-F1
#
_entry.id   AF-A0A6I0ENL6-F1
#
_cell.length_a   1.000
_cell.length_b   1.000
_cell.length_c   1.000
_cell.angle_alpha   90.00
_cell.angle_beta   90.00
_cell.angle_gamma   90.00
#
_symmetry.space_group_name_H-M   'P 1'
#
loop_
_entity.id
_entity.type
_entity.pdbx_description
1 polymer ?
#
loop_
_entity_poly.entity_id
_entity_poly.type
_entity_poly.pdbx_seq_one_letter_code
_entity_poly.pdbx_strand_id
1 'polypeptide(L)' 'MPIALMCPNLQCRALLRVPESARGKRVRCPECGSILIVPKPPSASSGESGRPATADSAKAD' A
#
# COMPACT_ATOMS: atom_id res chain seq x y z
N MET A 1 -7.76 -11.76 -11.51
CA MET A 1 -6.95 -11.45 -12.72
C MET A 1 -5.50 -11.23 -12.30
N PRO A 2 -4.47 -11.38 -13.16
CA PRO A 2 -3.10 -11.07 -12.76
C PRO A 2 -2.88 -9.55 -12.76
N ILE A 3 -2.14 -9.05 -11.76
CA ILE A 3 -1.71 -7.65 -11.69
C ILE A 3 -0.24 -7.53 -12.07
N ALA A 4 0.12 -6.45 -12.77
CA ALA A 4 1.50 -6.15 -13.09
C ALA A 4 2.08 -5.20 -12.03
N LEU A 5 3.29 -5.50 -11.54
CA LEU A 5 4.04 -4.63 -10.63
C LEU A 5 5.54 -4.67 -10.98
N MET A 6 6.23 -3.58 -10.69
CA MET A 6 7.67 -3.50 -10.89
C MET A 6 8.42 -4.01 -9.67
N CYS A 7 9.48 -4.79 -9.90
CA CYS A 7 10.37 -5.21 -8.82
C CYS A 7 11.04 -3.98 -8.17
N PRO A 8 11.03 -3.84 -6.83
CA PRO A 8 11.68 -2.72 -6.15
C PRO A 8 13.21 -2.83 -6.16
N ASN A 9 13.76 -3.99 -6.55
CA ASN A 9 15.19 -4.16 -6.70
C ASN A 9 15.68 -3.40 -7.94
N LEU A 10 16.53 -2.40 -7.71
CA LEU A 10 17.02 -1.49 -8.74
C LEU A 10 17.86 -2.17 -9.83
N GLN A 11 18.49 -3.31 -9.51
CA GLN A 11 19.25 -4.11 -10.47
C GLN A 11 18.34 -4.96 -11.37
N CYS A 12 17.15 -5.34 -10.88
CA CYS A 12 16.22 -6.20 -11.61
C CYS A 12 15.21 -5.40 -12.41
N ARG A 13 14.48 -4.49 -11.75
CA ARG A 13 13.40 -3.64 -12.32
C ARG A 13 12.43 -4.38 -13.26
N ALA A 14 12.31 -5.70 -13.14
CA ALA A 14 11.49 -6.49 -14.02
C ALA A 14 10.00 -6.24 -13.76
N LEU A 15 9.18 -6.46 -14.79
CA LEU A 15 7.73 -6.37 -14.71
C LEU A 15 7.17 -7.74 -14.31
N LEU A 16 6.75 -7.87 -13.06
CA LEU A 16 6.21 -9.10 -12.51
C LEU A 16 4.69 -9.14 -12.69
N ARG A 17 4.17 -10.28 -13.14
CA ARG A 17 2.74 -10.59 -13.11
C ARG A 17 2.45 -11.48 -11.91
N VAL A 18 1.77 -10.94 -10.90
CA VAL A 18 1.40 -11.69 -9.69
C VAL A 18 -0.11 -11.85 -9.61
N PRO A 19 -0.63 -12.93 -9.00
CA PRO A 19 -2.06 -13.08 -8.80
C PRO A 19 -2.58 -12.07 -7.78
N GLU A 20 -3.83 -11.63 -7.91
CA GLU A 20 -4.47 -10.73 -6.94
C GLU A 20 -4.51 -11.30 -5.52
N SER A 21 -4.59 -12.62 -5.37
CA SER A 21 -4.54 -13.31 -4.08
C SER A 21 -3.24 -13.09 -3.30
N ALA A 22 -2.19 -12.61 -3.98
CA ALA A 22 -0.92 -12.26 -3.36
C ALA A 22 -0.86 -10.82 -2.84
N ARG A 23 -1.88 -9.97 -3.05
CA ARG A 23 -1.92 -8.61 -2.51
C ARG A 23 -1.79 -8.61 -0.99
N GLY A 24 -0.90 -7.76 -0.47
CA GLY A 24 -0.55 -7.69 0.95
C GLY A 24 0.33 -8.84 1.46
N LYS A 25 0.72 -9.80 0.60
CA LYS A 25 1.60 -10.91 0.98
C LYS A 25 3.02 -10.67 0.49
N ARG A 26 3.97 -11.37 1.14
CA ARG A 26 5.36 -11.46 0.72
C ARG A 26 5.48 -12.48 -0.40
N VAL A 27 5.95 -12.04 -1.57
CA VAL A 27 6.20 -12.91 -2.73
C VAL A 27 7.67 -12.85 -3.12
N ARG A 28 8.14 -13.91 -3.77
CA ARG A 28 9.50 -13.98 -4.30
C ARG A 28 9.50 -13.57 -5.77
N CYS A 29 10.40 -12.67 -6.14
CA CYS A 29 10.60 -12.31 -7.54
C CYS A 29 11.13 -13.53 -8.33
N PRO A 30 10.52 -13.92 -9.46
CA PRO A 30 11.02 -15.03 -10.28
C PRO A 30 12.34 -14.70 -10.98
N GLU A 31 12.61 -13.40 -11.24
CA GLU A 31 13.80 -12.96 -11.97
C GLU A 31 15.04 -12.84 -11.07
N CYS A 32 14.91 -12.18 -9.91
CA CYS A 32 16.04 -11.90 -9.02
C CYS A 32 15.98 -12.64 -7.67
N GLY A 33 14.88 -13.32 -7.37
CA GLY A 33 14.71 -14.03 -6.11
C GLY A 33 14.48 -13.15 -4.87
N SER A 34 14.43 -11.82 -4.99
CA SER A 34 14.17 -10.91 -3.86
C SER A 34 12.75 -11.07 -3.31
N ILE A 35 12.60 -11.00 -1.99
CA ILE A 35 11.30 -10.99 -1.31
C ILE A 35 10.74 -9.57 -1.35
N LEU A 36 9.55 -9.41 -1.94
CA LEU A 36 8.85 -8.12 -2.03
C LEU A 36 7.40 -8.26 -1.56
N ILE A 37 6.85 -7.16 -1.06
CA ILE A 37 5.46 -7.10 -0.59
C ILE A 37 4.61 -6.55 -1.73
N VAL A 38 3.56 -7.28 -2.12
CA VAL A 38 2.64 -6.82 -3.15
C VAL A 38 1.77 -5.69 -2.57
N PRO A 39 1.84 -4.46 -3.11
CA PRO A 39 1.06 -3.35 -2.59
C PRO A 39 -0.44 -3.63 -2.78
N LYS A 40 -1.22 -3.45 -1.72
CA LYS A 40 -2.67 -3.34 -1.84
C LYS A 40 -2.94 -1.97 -2.46
N PRO A 41 -3.85 -1.84 -3.45
CA PRO A 41 -4.30 -0.51 -3.87
C PRO A 41 -4.75 0.22 -2.60
N PRO A 42 -4.47 1.53 -2.48
CA PRO A 42 -5.05 2.30 -1.40
C PRO A 42 -6.56 2.10 -1.50
N SER A 43 -7.12 1.31 -0.58
CA SER A 43 -8.55 1.33 -0.34
C SER A 43 -8.83 2.78 -0.04
N ALA A 44 -9.61 3.44 -0.90
CA ALA A 44 -10.07 4.80 -0.71
C ALA A 44 -10.98 4.83 0.53
N SER A 45 -10.36 4.77 1.69
CA SER A 45 -10.94 4.97 3.00
C SER A 45 -10.03 5.96 3.69
N SER A 46 -10.31 7.21 3.33
CA SER A 46 -10.21 8.38 4.18
C SER A 46 -8.85 8.61 4.84
N GLY A 47 -8.03 9.37 4.12
CA GLY A 47 -7.34 10.48 4.77
C GLY A 47 -8.39 11.46 5.31
N GLU A 48 -8.89 11.18 6.50
CA GLU A 48 -9.25 12.19 7.48
C GLU A 48 -8.10 12.14 8.48
N SER A 49 -6.95 12.75 8.16
CA SER A 49 -6.74 14.18 8.37
C SER A 49 -7.45 14.63 9.64
N GLY A 50 -6.92 14.17 10.77
CA GLY A 50 -7.22 14.75 12.07
C GLY A 50 -6.95 16.25 12.02
N ARG A 51 -8.03 17.03 11.91
CA ARG A 51 -8.09 18.39 12.44
C ARG A 51 -8.57 18.26 13.89
N PRO A 52 -7.75 18.57 14.91
CA PRO A 52 -8.28 18.89 16.22
C PRO A 52 -8.72 20.36 16.16
N ALA A 53 -10.01 20.62 15.95
CA ALA A 53 -10.53 21.98 16.02
C ALA A 53 -12.02 21.98 16.38
N THR A 54 -12.31 21.75 17.67
CA THR A 54 -13.17 22.63 18.49
C THR A 54 -13.02 22.21 19.95
N ALA A 55 -12.06 22.82 20.63
CA ALA A 55 -12.19 23.10 22.05
C ALA A 55 -12.88 24.46 22.21
N ASP A 56 -13.72 24.54 23.25
CA ASP A 56 -14.20 25.74 23.92
C ASP A 56 -15.44 26.47 23.37
N SER A 57 -16.58 26.17 24.00
CA SER A 57 -17.51 27.23 24.40
C SER A 57 -18.00 26.92 25.80
N ALA A 58 -17.36 27.62 26.74
CA ALA A 58 -17.85 27.85 28.08
C ALA A 58 -19.31 28.34 28.06
N LYS A 59 -20.15 27.74 28.91
CA LYS A 59 -21.39 28.37 29.36
C LYS A 59 -21.32 28.49 30.87
N ALA A 60 -21.02 29.70 31.32
CA ALA A 60 -21.48 30.23 32.58
C ALA A 60 -22.95 30.62 32.41
N ASP A 61 -23.85 30.05 33.22
CA ASP A 61 -24.97 30.73 33.89
C ASP A 61 -25.57 29.78 34.94
#